data_AF-A0A1F8R7S1-F1
#
_entry.id   AF-A0A1F8R7S1-F1
#
_cell.length_a   1.000
_cell.length_b   1.000
_cell.length_c   1.000
_cell.angle_alpha   90.00
_cell.angle_beta   90.00
_cell.angle_gamma   90.00
#
_symmetry.space_group_name_H-M   'P 1'
#
loop_
_entity.id
_entity.type
_entity.pdbx_description
1 polymer ?
#
loop_
_entity_poly.entity_id
_entity_poly.type
_entity_poly.pdbx_seq_one_letter_code
_entity_poly.pdbx_strand_id
1 'polypeptide(L)'
;MPVLKFMKDNMPHSSEEFRQALREVLENASPVDDFVAIVKNLTILEQGYGMDSADFYARFQRGEMGDAMEFMRWATKYEMYREMKEDLSETLDLLEQYALPAGR
;
A
#
# COMPACT_ATOMS: atom_id res chain seq x y z
N MET A 1 -5.41 0.05 1.93
CA MET A 1 -6.34 -0.51 0.94
C MET A 1 -7.73 -0.45 1.54
N PRO A 2 -8.70 0.16 0.86
CA PRO A 2 -10.07 0.18 1.32
C PRO A 2 -10.65 -1.24 1.21
N VAL A 3 -11.30 -1.73 2.28
CA VAL A 3 -11.77 -3.12 2.38
C VAL A 3 -13.28 -3.13 2.44
N LEU A 4 -13.90 -3.77 1.45
CA LEU A 4 -15.32 -4.12 1.50
C LEU A 4 -15.51 -5.29 2.46
N LYS A 5 -16.16 -5.04 3.60
CA LYS A 5 -16.59 -6.08 4.52
C LYS A 5 -18.10 -6.28 4.41
N PHE A 6 -18.48 -7.41 3.84
CA PHE A 6 -19.87 -7.86 3.87
C PHE A 6 -20.13 -8.71 5.13
N MET A 7 -21.07 -8.27 5.94
CA MET A 7 -21.65 -8.96 7.10
C MET A 7 -23.09 -9.35 6.76
N LYS A 8 -23.70 -10.21 7.59
CA LYS A 8 -25.04 -10.75 7.33
C LYS A 8 -26.11 -9.67 7.11
N ASP A 9 -25.94 -8.48 7.69
CA ASP A 9 -26.88 -7.36 7.61
C ASP A 9 -26.60 -6.34 6.48
N ASN A 10 -25.47 -6.43 5.77
CA ASN A 10 -25.14 -5.51 4.67
C ASN A 10 -24.85 -6.24 3.34
N MET A 11 -25.25 -7.50 3.24
CA MET A 11 -25.05 -8.31 2.03
C MET A 11 -25.82 -7.69 0.86
N PRO A 12 -25.16 -7.34 -0.24
CA PRO A 12 -25.85 -6.87 -1.43
C PRO A 12 -26.73 -7.99 -1.98
N HIS A 13 -27.99 -7.67 -2.22
CA HIS A 13 -28.98 -8.60 -2.76
C HIS A 13 -29.08 -8.48 -4.29
N SER A 14 -28.43 -7.47 -4.88
CA SER A 14 -28.36 -7.27 -6.33
C SER A 14 -26.95 -6.88 -6.81
N SER A 15 -26.73 -7.05 -8.11
CA SER A 15 -25.50 -6.59 -8.78
C SER A 15 -25.35 -5.06 -8.77
N GLU A 16 -26.45 -4.33 -8.67
CA GLU A 16 -26.46 -2.87 -8.61
C GLU A 16 -26.03 -2.36 -7.23
N GLU A 17 -26.55 -2.95 -6.16
CA GLU A 17 -26.11 -2.65 -4.78
C GLU A 17 -24.62 -2.96 -4.58
N PHE A 18 -24.13 -4.07 -5.15
CA PHE A 18 -22.72 -4.41 -5.11
C PHE A 18 -21.86 -3.36 -5.85
N ARG A 19 -22.31 -2.89 -7.02
CA ARG A 19 -21.63 -1.83 -7.78
C ARG A 19 -21.62 -0.49 -7.03
N GLN A 20 -22.72 -0.16 -6.35
CA GLN A 20 -22.80 1.03 -5.53
C GLN A 20 -21.82 0.97 -4.35
N ALA A 21 -21.76 -0.16 -3.64
CA ALA A 21 -20.80 -0.36 -2.55
C ALA A 21 -19.34 -0.29 -3.04
N LEU A 22 -19.04 -0.85 -4.21
CA LEU A 22 -17.73 -0.70 -4.84
C LEU A 22 -17.38 0.76 -5.14
N ARG A 23 -18.33 1.53 -5.67
CA ARG A 23 -18.14 2.94 -5.99
C ARG A 23 -17.82 3.76 -4.74
N GLU A 24 -18.59 3.59 -3.67
CA GLU A 24 -18.38 4.31 -2.41
C GLU A 24 -17.00 4.02 -1.81
N VAL A 25 -16.56 2.77 -1.88
CA VAL A 25 -15.24 2.37 -1.38
C VAL A 25 -14.11 2.93 -2.23
N LEU A 26 -14.29 3.00 -3.56
CA LEU A 26 -13.34 3.64 -4.47
C LEU A 26 -13.29 5.16 -4.30
N GLU A 27 -14.43 5.81 -4.04
CA GLU A 27 -14.51 7.27 -3.80
C GLU A 27 -13.80 7.68 -2.51
N ASN A 28 -13.78 6.79 -1.51
CA ASN A 28 -13.07 7.01 -0.24
C ASN A 28 -11.64 6.44 -0.24
N ALA A 29 -11.17 5.89 -1.36
CA ALA A 29 -9.82 5.36 -1.46
C ALA A 29 -8.81 6.52 -1.49
N SER A 30 -7.88 6.53 -0.53
CA SER A 30 -6.81 7.52 -0.44
C SER A 30 -5.46 6.83 -0.62
N PRO A 31 -4.71 7.11 -1.70
CA PRO A 31 -3.38 6.55 -1.91
C PRO A 31 -2.42 6.84 -0.75
N VAL A 32 -2.60 7.99 -0.08
CA VAL A 32 -1.80 8.37 1.09
C VAL A 32 -2.13 7.51 2.30
N ASP A 33 -3.42 7.24 2.57
CA ASP A 33 -3.81 6.35 3.67
C ASP A 33 -3.33 4.92 3.43
N ASP A 34 -3.35 4.49 2.18
CA ASP A 34 -2.82 3.20 1.76
C ASP A 34 -1.31 3.11 1.98
N PHE A 35 -0.56 4.15 1.62
CA PHE A 35 0.87 4.24 1.88
C PHE A 35 1.18 4.20 3.38
N VAL A 36 0.47 4.99 4.19
CA VAL A 36 0.62 5.00 5.66
C VAL A 36 0.36 3.61 6.25
N ALA A 37 -0.65 2.90 5.75
CA ALA A 37 -0.94 1.54 6.18
C ALA A 37 0.22 0.58 5.85
N ILE A 38 0.82 0.67 4.65
CA ILE A 38 1.96 -0.18 4.27
C ILE A 38 3.17 0.12 5.16
N VAL A 39 3.52 1.39 5.35
CA VAL A 39 4.64 1.80 6.23
C VAL A 39 4.46 1.25 7.63
N LYS A 40 3.26 1.37 8.22
CA LYS A 40 2.96 0.80 9.55
C LYS A 40 3.17 -0.72 9.60
N ASN A 41 2.74 -1.45 8.56
CA ASN A 41 2.91 -2.90 8.51
C ASN A 41 4.40 -3.27 8.42
N LEU A 42 5.17 -2.56 7.59
CA LEU A 42 6.62 -2.78 7.48
C LEU A 42 7.32 -2.51 8.81
N THR A 43 7.01 -1.40 9.50
CA THR A 43 7.59 -1.10 10.82
C THR A 43 7.32 -2.20 11.84
N ILE A 44 6.14 -2.81 11.84
CA ILE A 44 5.82 -3.92 12.76
C ILE A 44 6.69 -5.15 12.44
N LEU A 45 6.87 -5.48 11.16
CA LEU A 45 7.71 -6.60 10.74
C LEU A 45 9.18 -6.34 11.08
N GLU A 46 9.66 -5.13 10.81
CA GLU A 46 11.03 -4.70 11.11
C GLU A 46 11.35 -4.81 12.60
N GLN A 47 10.43 -4.35 13.46
CA GLN A 47 10.57 -4.47 14.90
C GLN A 47 10.48 -5.92 15.38
N GLY A 48 9.57 -6.72 14.81
CA GLY A 48 9.37 -8.12 15.19
C GLY A 48 10.58 -8.99 14.87
N TYR A 49 11.27 -8.69 13.78
CA TYR A 49 12.41 -9.46 13.28
C TYR A 49 13.77 -8.79 13.54
N GLY A 50 13.80 -7.55 14.02
CA GLY A 50 15.03 -6.78 14.26
C GLY A 50 15.83 -6.52 12.99
N MET A 51 15.15 -6.36 11.86
CA MET A 51 15.76 -6.26 10.53
C MET A 51 14.97 -5.26 9.67
N ASP A 52 15.66 -4.28 9.09
CA ASP A 52 15.05 -3.32 8.18
C ASP A 52 14.50 -4.01 6.93
N SER A 53 13.39 -3.52 6.38
CA SER A 53 12.74 -4.15 5.22
C SER A 53 13.64 -4.20 3.98
N ALA A 54 14.56 -3.24 3.84
CA ALA A 54 15.54 -3.21 2.77
C ALA A 54 16.53 -4.39 2.87
N ASP A 55 17.04 -4.65 4.07
CA ASP A 55 17.96 -5.76 4.34
C ASP A 55 17.23 -7.10 4.21
N PHE A 56 16.02 -7.19 4.77
CA PHE A 56 15.15 -8.35 4.60
C PHE A 56 14.94 -8.68 3.13
N TYR A 57 14.56 -7.69 2.32
CA TYR A 57 14.27 -7.89 0.91
C TYR A 57 15.52 -8.34 0.13
N ALA A 58 16.68 -7.75 0.43
CA ALA A 58 17.94 -8.16 -0.18
C ALA A 58 18.30 -9.62 0.13
N ARG A 59 18.05 -10.09 1.35
CA ARG A 59 18.26 -11.49 1.77
C ARG A 59 17.22 -12.42 1.15
N PHE A 60 15.96 -12.00 1.11
CA PHE A 60 14.85 -12.74 0.52
C PHE A 60 15.10 -13.02 -0.97
N GLN A 61 15.55 -12.01 -1.72
CA GLN A 61 15.91 -12.14 -3.15
C GLN A 61 17.08 -13.11 -3.41
N ARG A 62 17.95 -13.32 -2.42
CA ARG A 62 19.04 -14.31 -2.49
C ARG A 62 18.62 -15.72 -2.02
N GLY A 63 17.37 -15.89 -1.58
CA GLY A 63 16.86 -17.14 -1.04
C GLY A 63 17.31 -17.42 0.41
N GLU A 64 17.77 -16.41 1.14
CA GLU A 64 18.33 -16.57 2.49
C GLU A 64 17.27 -16.54 3.61
N MET A 65 16.01 -16.19 3.30
CA MET A 65 14.92 -16.04 4.29
C MET A 65 14.02 -17.27 4.42
N GLY A 66 14.12 -18.26 3.53
CA GLY A 66 13.21 -19.42 3.50
C GLY A 66 11.85 -19.12 2.85
N ASP A 67 10.90 -20.03 3.00
CA ASP A 67 9.62 -20.07 2.26
C ASP A 67 8.38 -19.77 3.11
N ALA A 68 8.56 -19.25 4.32
CA ALA A 68 7.44 -18.92 5.19
C ALA A 68 6.53 -17.87 4.52
N MET A 69 5.21 -18.09 4.61
CA MET A 69 4.20 -17.20 4.03
C MET A 69 4.33 -15.75 4.54
N GLU A 70 4.85 -15.55 5.74
CA GLU A 70 5.13 -14.23 6.29
C GLU A 70 6.22 -13.48 5.51
N PHE A 71 7.29 -14.15 5.10
CA PHE A 71 8.36 -13.55 4.30
C PHE A 71 7.87 -13.18 2.90
N MET A 72 7.04 -14.03 2.29
CA MET A 72 6.38 -13.69 1.03
C MET A 72 5.54 -12.41 1.18
N ARG A 73 4.73 -12.32 2.25
CA ARG A 73 3.92 -11.12 2.53
C ARG A 73 4.77 -9.89 2.82
N TRP A 74 5.87 -10.03 3.53
CA TRP A 74 6.78 -8.93 3.80
C TRP A 74 7.43 -8.43 2.50
N ALA A 75 7.91 -9.33 1.65
CA ALA A 75 8.50 -8.98 0.37
C ALA A 75 7.52 -8.20 -0.51
N THR A 76 6.28 -8.68 -0.64
CA THR A 76 5.22 -7.97 -1.39
C THR A 76 4.93 -6.60 -0.79
N LYS A 77 4.83 -6.46 0.54
CA LYS A 77 4.60 -5.15 1.16
C LYS A 77 5.74 -4.17 0.90
N TYR A 78 6.98 -4.66 0.90
CA TYR A 78 8.14 -3.82 0.64
C TYR A 78 8.23 -3.40 -0.83
N GLU A 79 7.86 -4.27 -1.77
CA GLU A 79 7.72 -3.90 -3.19
C GLU A 79 6.66 -2.81 -3.37
N MET A 80 5.46 -3.00 -2.81
CA MET A 80 4.40 -2.00 -2.88
C MET A 80 4.83 -0.65 -2.27
N TYR A 81 5.57 -0.68 -1.15
CA TYR A 81 6.13 0.54 -0.56
C TYR A 81 7.06 1.28 -1.53
N ARG A 82 7.93 0.55 -2.24
CA ARG A 82 8.88 1.14 -3.18
C ARG A 82 8.17 1.79 -4.36
N GLU A 83 7.22 1.08 -4.95
CA GLU A 83 6.41 1.59 -6.07
C GLU A 83 5.63 2.85 -5.66
N MET A 84 4.88 2.80 -4.56
CA MET A 84 4.11 3.95 -4.10
C MET A 84 4.98 5.15 -3.68
N LYS A 85 6.18 4.88 -3.18
CA LYS A 85 7.15 5.94 -2.85
C LYS A 85 7.67 6.63 -4.11
N GLU A 86 7.92 5.87 -5.17
CA GLU A 86 8.33 6.39 -6.47
C GLU A 86 7.21 7.23 -7.09
N ASP A 87 5.98 6.70 -7.17
CA ASP A 87 4.81 7.41 -7.67
C ASP A 87 4.56 8.75 -6.92
N LEU A 88 4.71 8.74 -5.60
CA LEU A 88 4.56 9.94 -4.78
C LEU A 88 5.67 10.95 -5.03
N SER A 89 6.91 10.49 -5.22
CA SER A 89 8.04 11.35 -5.58
C SER A 89 7.81 12.02 -6.93
N GLU A 90 7.41 11.26 -7.95
CA GLU A 90 7.10 11.82 -9.28
C GLU A 90 5.94 12.82 -9.22
N THR A 91 4.91 12.51 -8.44
CA THR A 91 3.78 13.43 -8.22
C THR A 91 4.24 14.74 -7.57
N LEU A 92 5.12 14.67 -6.57
CA LEU A 92 5.69 15.85 -5.92
C LEU A 92 6.53 16.67 -6.90
N ASP A 93 7.39 16.04 -7.69
CA ASP A 93 8.23 16.71 -8.70
C ASP A 93 7.35 17.44 -9.73
N LEU A 94 6.25 16.83 -10.17
CA LEU A 94 5.27 17.47 -11.07
C LEU A 94 4.60 18.67 -10.39
N LEU A 95 4.19 18.55 -9.14
CA LEU A 95 3.60 19.68 -8.40
C LEU A 95 4.61 20.83 -8.24
N GLU A 96 5.88 20.54 -7.97
CA GLU A 96 6.92 21.56 -7.91
C GLU A 96 7.12 22.25 -9.28
N GLN A 97 7.07 21.48 -10.37
CA GLN A 97 7.23 22.01 -11.73
C GLN A 97 6.04 22.85 -12.22
N TYR A 98 4.81 22.47 -11.85
CA TYR A 98 3.59 23.07 -12.42
C TYR A 98 2.75 23.91 -11.45
N ALA A 99 2.89 23.71 -10.13
CA ALA A 99 2.11 24.44 -9.11
C ALA A 99 2.84 25.67 -8.54
N LEU A 100 4.14 25.82 -8.78
CA LEU A 100 4.86 27.08 -8.55
C LEU A 100 4.85 27.89 -9.86
N PRO A 101 4.03 28.96 -10.00
CA PRO A 101 4.24 29.87 -11.11
C PRO A 101 5.66 30.39 -10.98
N ALA A 102 6.43 30.29 -12.06
CA ALA A 102 7.73 30.93 -12.17
C ALA A 102 7.55 32.39 -11.74
N GLY A 103 7.99 32.70 -10.52
CA GLY A 103 8.11 34.05 -10.05
C GLY A 103 9.26 34.69 -10.81
N ARG A 104 8.97 35.27 -11.97
CA ARG A 104 9.55 36.52 -12.50
C ARG A 104 8.92 36.91 -13.82
#